data_AF-A0AB39BS14-F1
#
_entry.id   AF-A0AB39BS14-F1
#
_cell.length_a   1.000
_cell.length_b   1.000
_cell.length_c   1.000
_cell.angle_alpha   90.00
_cell.angle_beta   90.00
_cell.angle_gamma   90.00
#
_symmetry.space_group_name_H-M   'P 1'
#
loop_
_entity.id
_entity.type
_entity.pdbx_description
1 polymer ?
#
loop_
_entity_poly.entity_id
_entity_poly.type
_entity_poly.pdbx_seq_one_letter_code
_entity_poly.pdbx_strand_id
1 'polypeptide(L)'
;MKEREEVKRCIDEQLEHIQFTKQKEVLKRTHPKTAREKWVAWMNQEMTVPVVPVTSVAALLLVINMMVGDSPTQTNQLVEVGGNVYYKHVVEGRGLEGES
;
A
#
# COMPACT_ATOMS: atom_id res chain seq x y z
N MET A 1 35.07 -24.09 24.52
CA MET A 1 35.00 -22.62 24.70
C MET A 1 36.35 -21.94 24.42
N LYS A 2 37.49 -22.48 24.88
CA LYS A 2 38.84 -21.92 24.63
C LYS A 2 39.22 -21.76 23.14
N GLU A 3 38.93 -22.74 22.30
CA GLU A 3 39.28 -22.69 20.87
C GLU A 3 38.66 -21.48 20.13
N ARG A 4 37.43 -21.08 20.51
CA ARG A 4 36.75 -19.95 19.89
C ARG A 4 37.39 -18.62 20.25
N GLU A 5 37.97 -18.52 21.44
CA GLU A 5 38.67 -17.32 21.91
C GLU A 5 40.05 -17.19 21.24
N GLU A 6 40.75 -18.30 21.05
CA GLU A 6 42.06 -18.33 20.40
C GLU A 6 41.97 -17.98 18.91
N VAL A 7 40.97 -18.52 18.21
CA VAL A 7 40.69 -18.17 16.81
C VAL A 7 40.32 -16.70 16.68
N LYS A 8 39.50 -16.17 17.61
CA LYS A 8 39.10 -14.76 17.58
C LYS A 8 40.30 -13.82 17.78
N ARG A 9 41.20 -14.15 18.71
CA ARG A 9 42.42 -13.35 18.96
C ARG A 9 43.34 -13.30 17.73
N CYS A 10 43.58 -14.45 17.08
CA CYS A 10 44.41 -14.53 15.87
C CYS A 10 43.82 -13.71 14.71
N ILE A 11 42.49 -13.68 14.59
CA ILE A 11 41.80 -12.89 13.57
C ILE A 11 41.87 -11.39 13.89
N ASP A 12 41.69 -11.01 15.15
CA ASP A 12 41.79 -9.61 15.59
C ASP A 12 43.21 -9.05 15.39
N GLU A 13 44.26 -9.83 15.67
CA GLU A 13 45.67 -9.45 15.41
C GLU A 13 45.95 -9.27 13.90
N GLN A 14 45.42 -10.16 13.04
CA GLN A 14 45.59 -10.02 11.58
C GLN A 14 44.81 -8.83 10.99
N LEU A 15 43.71 -8.44 11.63
CA LEU A 15 42.85 -7.34 11.20
C LEU A 15 43.20 -6.00 11.84
N GLU A 16 44.13 -5.95 12.80
CA GLU A 16 44.54 -4.74 13.51
C GLU A 16 45.02 -3.64 12.55
N HIS A 17 45.67 -4.03 11.45
CA HIS A 17 46.15 -3.13 10.40
C HIS A 17 45.09 -2.80 9.33
N ILE A 18 43.94 -3.48 9.34
CA ILE A 18 42.85 -3.30 8.39
C ILE A 18 41.75 -2.48 9.07
N GLN A 19 41.84 -1.15 8.99
CA GLN A 19 40.79 -0.28 9.47
C GLN A 19 39.61 -0.23 8.51
N PHE A 20 38.54 -0.97 8.83
CA PHE A 20 37.27 -0.89 8.11
C PHE A 20 36.57 0.45 8.35
N THR A 21 36.91 1.45 7.55
CA THR A 21 36.33 2.81 7.62
C THR A 21 34.83 2.84 7.33
N LYS A 22 34.30 1.85 6.59
CA LYS A 22 32.88 1.79 6.19
C LYS A 22 32.08 0.68 6.88
N GLN A 23 32.56 0.12 7.99
CA GLN A 23 31.90 -1.00 8.67
C GLN A 23 30.42 -0.72 8.97
N LYS A 24 30.12 0.48 9.49
CA LYS A 24 28.73 0.92 9.78
C LYS A 24 27.87 1.03 8.52
N GLU A 25 28.46 1.42 7.39
CA GLU A 25 27.75 1.61 6.12
C GLU A 25 27.48 0.27 5.42
N VAL A 26 28.45 -0.65 5.44
CA VAL A 26 28.29 -2.01 4.93
C VAL A 26 27.26 -2.80 5.76
N LEU A 27 27.31 -2.65 7.09
CA LEU A 27 26.32 -3.27 7.99
C LEU A 27 24.91 -2.74 7.74
N LYS A 28 24.74 -1.42 7.54
CA LYS A 28 23.44 -0.82 7.18
C LYS A 28 22.90 -1.36 5.85
N ARG A 29 23.79 -1.60 4.88
CA ARG A 29 23.41 -2.10 3.55
C ARG A 29 23.07 -3.59 3.53
N THR A 30 23.78 -4.41 4.30
CA THR A 30 23.62 -5.87 4.27
C THR A 30 22.65 -6.41 5.32
N HIS A 31 22.47 -5.72 6.44
CA HIS A 31 21.60 -6.15 7.53
C HIS A 31 20.77 -4.98 8.06
N PRO A 32 19.74 -4.53 7.30
CA PRO A 32 18.81 -3.49 7.77
C PRO A 32 18.10 -4.00 9.02
N LYS A 33 18.27 -3.29 10.14
CA LYS A 33 17.88 -3.76 11.48
C LYS A 33 16.41 -3.47 11.80
N THR A 34 15.75 -2.62 11.02
CA THR A 34 14.39 -2.16 11.31
C THR A 34 13.49 -2.27 10.08
N ALA A 35 12.21 -2.59 10.28
CA ALA A 35 11.23 -2.69 9.19
C ALA A 35 11.14 -1.41 8.34
N ARG A 36 11.29 -0.24 8.97
CA ARG A 36 11.38 1.06 8.29
C ARG A 36 12.63 1.17 7.40
N GLU A 37 13.78 0.70 7.88
CA GLU A 37 15.02 0.69 7.09
C GLU A 37 14.95 -0.28 5.92
N LYS A 38 14.23 -1.41 6.07
CA LYS A 38 13.92 -2.33 4.97
C LYS A 38 13.05 -1.69 3.90
N TRP A 39 12.00 -0.96 4.29
CA TRP A 39 11.14 -0.24 3.35
C TRP A 39 11.88 0.88 2.61
N VAL A 40 12.69 1.65 3.34
CA VAL A 40 13.52 2.68 2.73
C VAL A 40 14.57 2.06 1.82
N ALA A 41 15.24 0.97 2.21
CA ALA A 41 16.20 0.27 1.37
C ALA A 41 15.55 -0.30 0.10
N TRP A 42 14.35 -0.88 0.22
CA TRP A 42 13.58 -1.37 -0.92
C TRP A 42 13.23 -0.22 -1.89
N MET A 43 12.76 0.92 -1.36
CA MET A 43 12.43 2.08 -2.18
C MET A 43 13.66 2.78 -2.77
N ASN A 44 14.81 2.77 -2.07
CA ASN A 44 16.06 3.36 -2.57
C ASN A 44 16.76 2.50 -3.63
N GLN A 45 16.57 1.17 -3.60
CA GLN A 45 17.37 0.25 -4.43
C GLN A 45 16.73 -0.04 -5.79
N GLU A 46 15.41 0.09 -5.94
CA GLU A 46 14.70 -0.33 -7.16
C GLU A 46 13.77 0.73 -7.78
N MET A 47 13.61 1.90 -7.15
CA MET A 47 12.66 2.91 -7.62
C MET A 47 13.34 4.23 -8.00
N THR A 48 14.00 4.25 -9.16
CA THR A 48 14.02 5.48 -9.97
C THR A 48 12.59 5.63 -10.49
N VAL A 49 11.64 6.06 -9.65
CA VAL A 49 10.27 6.25 -10.12
C VAL A 49 10.33 7.42 -11.10
N PRO A 50 10.09 7.19 -12.41
CA PRO A 50 10.04 8.31 -13.31
C PRO A 50 8.85 9.17 -12.84
N VAL A 51 9.09 10.45 -12.59
CA VAL A 51 8.08 11.34 -11.97
C VAL A 51 6.80 11.40 -12.82
N VAL A 52 6.96 11.28 -14.13
CA VAL A 52 5.90 11.32 -15.13
C VAL A 52 4.82 10.25 -14.89
N PRO A 53 5.10 8.93 -14.93
CA PRO A 53 4.08 7.89 -14.73
C PRO A 53 3.37 7.95 -13.36
N VAL A 54 4.05 8.38 -12.29
CA VAL A 54 3.43 8.46 -10.95
C VAL A 54 2.36 9.54 -10.92
N THR A 55 2.67 10.71 -11.48
CA THR A 55 1.72 11.84 -11.49
C THR A 55 0.48 11.53 -12.32
N SER A 56 0.62 10.81 -13.44
CA SER A 56 -0.52 10.39 -14.25
C SER A 56 -1.44 9.41 -13.52
N VAL A 57 -0.89 8.42 -12.80
CA VAL A 57 -1.68 7.47 -12.01
C VAL A 57 -2.41 8.18 -10.87
N ALA A 58 -1.71 9.07 -10.15
CA ALA A 58 -2.32 9.85 -9.06
C ALA A 58 -3.45 10.76 -9.57
N ALA A 59 -3.24 11.44 -10.70
CA ALA A 59 -4.26 12.27 -11.33
C ALA A 59 -5.48 11.46 -11.76
N LEU A 60 -5.29 10.28 -12.37
CA LEU A 60 -6.38 9.39 -12.74
C LEU A 60 -7.20 8.94 -11.54
N LEU A 61 -6.54 8.55 -10.44
CA LEU A 61 -7.24 8.15 -9.21
C LEU A 61 -8.07 9.30 -8.62
N LEU A 62 -7.54 10.53 -8.64
CA LEU A 62 -8.29 11.71 -8.20
C LEU A 62 -9.50 11.99 -9.10
N VAL A 63 -9.34 11.89 -10.42
CA VAL A 63 -10.44 12.07 -11.38
C VAL A 63 -11.53 11.02 -11.18
N ILE A 64 -11.15 9.75 -10.99
CA ILE A 64 -12.10 8.66 -10.71
C ILE A 64 -12.83 8.94 -9.40
N ASN A 65 -12.11 9.30 -8.33
CA ASN A 65 -12.74 9.59 -7.04
C ASN A 65 -13.73 10.77 -7.12
N MET A 66 -13.39 11.79 -7.90
CA MET A 66 -14.26 12.94 -8.13
C MET A 66 -15.49 12.60 -8.99
N MET A 67 -15.36 11.69 -9.96
CA MET A 67 -16.48 11.20 -10.76
C MET A 67 -17.39 10.22 -10.02
N VAL A 68 -16.86 9.48 -9.04
CA VAL A 68 -17.63 8.52 -8.22
C VAL A 68 -18.35 9.24 -7.05
N GLY A 69 -18.39 10.57 -7.04
CA GLY A 69 -19.14 11.36 -6.08
C GLY A 69 -20.64 11.03 -6.07
N ASP A 70 -21.17 10.79 -4.87
CA ASP A 70 -22.58 10.58 -4.50
C ASP A 70 -23.46 9.96 -5.59
N SER A 71 -23.28 8.65 -5.81
CA SER A 71 -24.40 7.86 -6.30
C SER A 71 -25.52 8.00 -5.26
N PRO A 72 -26.68 8.59 -5.58
CA PRO A 72 -27.77 8.61 -4.61
C PRO A 72 -28.03 7.17 -4.25
N THR A 73 -28.00 6.87 -2.95
CA THR A 73 -28.34 5.55 -2.40
C THR A 73 -29.78 5.26 -2.83
N GLN A 74 -29.96 4.74 -4.05
CA GLN A 74 -31.27 4.37 -4.56
C GLN A 74 -31.79 3.33 -3.58
N THR A 75 -32.84 3.72 -2.89
CA THR A 75 -33.40 2.91 -1.82
C THR A 75 -34.00 1.68 -2.51
N ASN A 76 -33.27 0.57 -2.48
CA ASN A 76 -33.64 -0.71 -3.08
C ASN A 76 -34.77 -1.38 -2.29
N GLN A 77 -35.84 -0.64 -2.01
CA GLN A 77 -37.05 -1.17 -1.40
C GLN A 77 -37.94 -1.72 -2.52
N LEU A 78 -38.36 -2.97 -2.33
CA LEU A 78 -39.32 -3.64 -3.19
C LEU A 78 -40.72 -3.38 -2.64
N VAL A 79 -41.65 -3.04 -3.53
CA VAL A 79 -43.06 -2.81 -3.22
C VAL A 79 -43.92 -3.67 -4.15
N GLU A 80 -45.03 -4.17 -3.64
CA GLU A 80 -45.99 -4.95 -4.42
C GLU A 80 -47.12 -4.04 -4.92
N VAL A 81 -47.35 -4.03 -6.23
CA VAL A 81 -48.43 -3.25 -6.86
C VAL A 81 -49.13 -4.17 -7.86
N GLY A 82 -50.44 -4.39 -7.68
CA GLY A 82 -51.25 -5.21 -8.59
C GLY A 82 -50.77 -6.66 -8.74
N GLY A 83 -50.22 -7.26 -7.67
CA GLY A 83 -49.69 -8.63 -7.66
C GLY A 83 -48.31 -8.81 -8.30
N ASN A 84 -47.65 -7.72 -8.69
CA ASN A 84 -46.28 -7.72 -9.22
C ASN A 84 -45.33 -6.93 -8.31
N VAL A 85 -44.08 -7.37 -8.22
CA VAL A 85 -43.06 -6.76 -7.36
C VAL A 85 -42.21 -5.78 -8.17
N TYR A 86 -42.13 -4.53 -7.71
CA TYR A 86 -41.38 -3.45 -8.36
C TYR A 86 -40.44 -2.76 -7.37
N TYR A 87 -39.42 -2.08 -7.88
CA TYR A 87 -38.63 -1.15 -7.06
C TYR A 87 -39.43 0.12 -6.78
N LYS A 88 -39.39 0.58 -5.52
CA LYS A 88 -40.15 1.75 -5.04
C LYS A 88 -39.96 3.00 -5.91
N HIS A 89 -38.72 3.30 -6.29
CA HIS A 89 -38.39 4.46 -7.14
C HIS A 89 -39.04 4.40 -8.54
N VAL A 90 -39.34 3.20 -9.06
CA VAL A 90 -40.00 3.01 -10.36
C VAL A 90 -41.49 3.32 -10.27
N VAL A 91 -42.10 3.01 -9.13
CA VAL A 91 -43.53 3.27 -8.86
C VAL A 91 -43.75 4.76 -8.63
N GLU A 92 -42.94 5.37 -7.77
CA GLU A 92 -42.98 6.81 -7.46
C GLU A 92 -42.74 7.68 -8.71
N GLY A 93 -41.74 7.33 -9.53
CA GLY A 93 -41.42 8.07 -10.75
C GLY A 93 -42.46 7.98 -11.86
N ARG A 94 -43.41 7.03 -11.78
CA ARG A 94 -44.49 6.84 -12.76
C ARG A 94 -45.86 7.30 -12.24
N GLY A 95 -45.93 7.81 -11.01
CA GLY A 95 -47.19 8.25 -10.40
C GLY A 95 -48.20 7.10 -10.20
N LEU A 96 -47.72 5.86 -10.08
CA LEU A 96 -48.56 4.67 -9.90
C LEU A 96 -48.96 4.46 -8.42
N GLU A 97 -49.05 5.55 -7.65
CA GLU A 97 -49.59 5.55 -6.29
C GLU A 97 -51.12 5.48 -6.36
N GLY A 98 -51.64 4.29 -6.60
CA GLY A 98 -53.07 4.09 -6.70
C GLY A 98 -53.41 2.67 -7.13
N GLU A 99 -53.60 1.80 -6.15
CA GLU A 99 -54.91 1.25 -5.80
C GLU A 99 -54.68 0.18 -4.72
N SER A 100 -55.27 0.43 -3.55
CA SER A 100 -55.30 -0.48 -2.40
C SER A 100 -56.32 -1.60 -2.63
#